data_AF-A0A0D3KAD7-F1
#
_entry.id   AF-A0A0D3KAD7-F1
#
_cell.length_a   1.000
_cell.length_b   1.000
_cell.length_c   1.000
_cell.angle_alpha   90.00
_cell.angle_beta   90.00
_cell.angle_gamma   90.00
#
_symmetry.space_group_name_H-M   'P 1'
#
loop_
_entity.id
_entity.type
_entity.pdbx_description
1 polymer ?
#
loop_
_entity_poly.entity_id
_entity_poly.type
_entity_poly.pdbx_seq_one_letter_code
_entity_poly.pdbx_strand_id
1 'polypeptide(L)'
;MLGRVHARCFRASAPRAGGAHNPEWLAPDHNTWATHINHRIFMPIVYMCPVALVLSPSMLAMPLDLAMGVLIPVHAHCNANMIISDYAHWITKAKWFDTALRMALVPVTGTLTRARPQYASFRFSLIVRAPCPGLTFLGLLNLNLRGPGLTESVKALWRKPAEP
;
A
#
# COMPACT_ATOMS: atom_id res chain seq x y z
N MET A 1 5.62 0.11 -54.28
CA MET A 1 5.31 -0.59 -53.03
C MET A 1 5.91 0.20 -51.87
N LEU A 2 5.15 1.08 -51.21
CA LEU A 2 5.58 1.71 -49.96
C LEU A 2 4.53 1.42 -48.89
N GLY A 3 4.90 0.54 -47.96
CA GLY A 3 4.05 0.14 -46.83
C GLY A 3 3.88 1.30 -45.84
N ARG A 4 2.64 1.70 -45.59
CA ARG A 4 2.29 2.62 -44.51
C ARG A 4 2.50 1.90 -43.18
N VAL A 5 3.57 2.25 -42.47
CA VAL A 5 3.79 1.82 -41.08
C VAL A 5 2.75 2.54 -40.21
N HIS A 6 1.77 1.79 -39.71
CA HIS A 6 0.77 2.27 -38.77
C HIS A 6 1.45 2.51 -37.41
N ALA A 7 1.93 3.73 -37.17
CA ALA A 7 2.34 4.17 -35.86
C ALA A 7 1.09 4.24 -34.96
N ARG A 8 0.82 3.17 -34.22
CA ARG A 8 -0.13 3.21 -33.12
C ARG A 8 0.52 4.07 -32.04
N CYS A 9 0.13 5.36 -32.00
CA CYS A 9 0.46 6.21 -30.87
C CYS A 9 0.03 5.49 -29.60
N PHE A 10 0.99 5.15 -28.73
CA PHE A 10 0.72 4.77 -27.36
C PHE A 10 0.02 5.95 -26.70
N ARG A 11 -1.31 5.97 -26.76
CA ARG A 11 -2.12 6.93 -26.05
C ARG A 11 -2.12 6.49 -24.59
N ALA A 12 -1.09 6.90 -23.86
CA ALA A 12 -1.18 6.94 -22.41
C ALA A 12 -2.33 7.90 -22.08
N SER A 13 -3.46 7.34 -21.67
CA SER A 13 -4.60 8.12 -21.20
C SER A 13 -4.09 9.07 -20.11
N ALA A 14 -4.32 10.37 -20.26
CA ALA A 14 -4.03 11.30 -19.19
C ALA A 14 -4.74 10.83 -17.90
N PRO A 15 -4.05 10.81 -16.75
CA PRO A 15 -4.69 10.41 -15.49
C PRO A 15 -5.94 11.26 -15.28
N ARG A 16 -7.07 10.60 -14.99
CA ARG A 16 -8.30 11.31 -14.60
C ARG A 16 -7.96 12.19 -13.42
N ALA A 17 -8.22 13.49 -13.52
CA ALA A 17 -7.96 14.45 -12.46
C ALA A 17 -8.85 14.16 -11.24
N GLY A 18 -8.43 13.23 -10.37
CA GLY A 18 -8.90 13.16 -8.99
C GLY A 18 -8.47 14.42 -8.26
N GLY A 19 -9.36 15.00 -7.44
CA GLY A 19 -9.16 16.31 -6.81
C GLY A 19 -7.79 16.43 -6.14
N ALA A 20 -6.96 17.35 -6.63
CA ALA A 20 -5.52 17.46 -6.41
C ALA A 20 -5.04 17.61 -4.94
N HIS A 21 -5.94 17.67 -3.96
CA HIS A 21 -5.61 18.05 -2.58
C HIS A 21 -6.13 17.11 -1.49
N ASN A 22 -6.91 16.07 -1.82
CA ASN A 22 -7.42 15.13 -0.81
C ASN A 22 -6.98 13.70 -1.13
N PRO A 23 -6.36 12.97 -0.19
CA PRO A 23 -6.01 11.59 -0.42
C PRO A 23 -7.25 10.71 -0.37
N GLU A 24 -7.71 10.30 -1.55
CA GLU A 24 -8.65 9.20 -1.68
C GLU A 24 -7.91 7.87 -1.56
N TRP A 25 -7.96 7.31 -0.36
CA TRP A 25 -7.30 6.04 -0.04
C TRP A 25 -8.09 4.81 -0.48
N LEU A 26 -9.31 4.97 -1.01
CA LEU A 26 -10.03 3.85 -1.62
C LEU A 26 -9.50 3.53 -3.03
N ALA A 27 -9.07 4.57 -3.76
CA ALA A 27 -8.53 4.45 -5.11
C ALA A 27 -7.28 5.35 -5.27
N PRO A 28 -6.19 5.07 -4.54
CA PRO A 28 -4.98 5.90 -4.52
C PRO A 28 -4.29 5.98 -5.89
N ASP A 29 -4.43 4.96 -6.73
CA ASP A 29 -3.97 4.89 -8.12
C ASP A 29 -4.63 5.92 -9.05
N HIS A 30 -5.81 6.43 -8.69
CA HIS A 30 -6.49 7.48 -9.44
C HIS A 30 -6.11 8.89 -8.99
N ASN A 31 -5.21 9.00 -8.00
CA ASN A 31 -4.75 10.25 -7.43
C ASN A 31 -3.23 10.42 -7.64
N THR A 32 -2.85 11.53 -8.29
CA THR A 32 -1.45 11.86 -8.54
C THR A 32 -0.66 12.01 -7.24
N TRP A 33 -1.27 12.58 -6.19
CA TRP A 33 -0.60 12.77 -4.91
C TRP A 33 -0.25 11.45 -4.22
N ALA A 34 -1.19 10.50 -4.18
CA ALA A 34 -0.97 9.20 -3.56
C ALA A 34 0.07 8.38 -4.35
N THR A 35 0.06 8.49 -5.68
CA THR A 35 1.08 7.91 -6.56
C THR A 35 2.47 8.53 -6.31
N HIS A 36 2.55 9.84 -6.14
CA HIS A 36 3.82 10.50 -5.77
C HIS A 36 4.34 10.07 -4.41
N ILE A 37 3.47 9.88 -3.41
CA ILE A 37 3.87 9.31 -2.12
C ILE A 37 4.40 7.90 -2.30
N ASN A 38 3.71 7.06 -3.07
CA ASN A 38 4.16 5.69 -3.34
C ASN A 38 5.59 5.64 -3.92
N HIS A 39 5.90 6.52 -4.88
CA HIS A 39 7.26 6.61 -5.43
C HIS A 39 8.28 7.17 -4.45
N ARG A 40 7.89 8.12 -3.59
CA ARG A 40 8.79 8.73 -2.60
C ARG A 40 9.12 7.79 -1.45
N ILE A 41 8.17 6.96 -1.00
CA ILE A 41 8.38 6.02 0.11
C ILE A 41 9.16 4.77 -0.32
N PHE A 42 9.14 4.43 -1.62
CA PHE A 42 9.88 3.28 -2.16
C PHE A 42 11.39 3.37 -1.88
N MET A 43 12.00 4.52 -2.14
CA MET A 43 13.45 4.69 -1.93
C MET A 43 13.86 4.47 -0.47
N PRO A 44 13.23 5.13 0.53
CA PRO A 44 13.45 4.83 1.94
C PRO A 44 13.29 3.35 2.27
N ILE A 45 12.23 2.67 1.82
CA ILE A 45 12.04 1.23 2.11
C ILE A 45 13.24 0.41 1.61
N VAL A 46 13.68 0.66 0.37
CA VAL A 46 14.83 -0.04 -0.23
C VAL A 46 16.12 0.19 0.56
N TYR A 47 16.39 1.41 1.01
CA TYR A 47 17.60 1.72 1.77
C TYR A 47 17.51 1.33 3.25
N MET A 48 16.32 1.35 3.85
CA MET A 48 16.10 0.98 5.25
C MET A 48 16.34 -0.52 5.46
N CYS A 49 15.99 -1.38 4.51
CA CYS A 49 16.21 -2.83 4.63
C CYS A 49 17.69 -3.22 4.88
N PRO A 50 18.67 -2.86 4.03
CA PRO A 50 20.07 -3.18 4.29
C PRO A 50 20.62 -2.47 5.52
N VAL A 51 20.20 -1.22 5.77
CA VAL A 51 20.60 -0.47 6.97
C VAL A 51 20.14 -1.17 8.24
N ALA A 52 18.91 -1.71 8.25
CA ALA A 52 18.38 -2.45 9.39
C ALA A 52 19.15 -3.74 9.63
N LEU A 53 19.48 -4.47 8.56
CA LEU A 53 20.27 -5.69 8.65
C LEU A 53 21.68 -5.43 9.19
N VAL A 54 22.33 -4.32 8.85
CA VAL A 54 23.66 -3.98 9.39
C VAL A 54 23.55 -3.52 10.86
N LEU A 55 22.55 -2.72 11.19
CA LEU A 55 22.42 -2.15 12.53
C LEU A 55 21.93 -3.15 13.57
N SER A 56 21.32 -4.28 13.22
CA SER A 56 20.85 -5.24 14.24
C SER A 56 21.95 -6.22 14.70
N PRO A 57 22.04 -6.56 15.99
CA PRO A 57 21.18 -6.11 17.09
C PRO A 57 21.67 -4.78 17.69
N SER A 58 20.90 -3.70 17.55
CA SER A 58 21.16 -2.43 18.22
C SER A 58 19.85 -1.72 18.59
N MET A 59 19.92 -0.79 19.54
CA MET A 59 18.78 0.06 19.92
C MET A 59 18.27 0.94 18.76
N LEU A 60 19.09 1.17 17.73
CA LEU A 60 18.68 1.89 16.51
C LEU A 60 17.81 1.04 15.58
N ALA A 61 17.77 -0.28 15.75
CA ALA A 61 16.90 -1.14 14.95
C ALA A 61 15.41 -0.88 15.27
N MET A 62 15.06 -0.52 16.51
CA MET A 62 13.67 -0.26 16.90
C MET A 62 12.99 0.92 16.18
N PRO A 63 13.58 2.13 16.10
CA PRO A 63 12.98 3.22 15.33
C PRO A 63 12.93 2.92 13.82
N LEU A 64 13.89 2.16 13.31
CA LEU A 64 13.93 1.75 11.92
C LEU A 64 12.84 0.72 11.59
N ASP A 65 12.64 -0.26 12.48
CA ASP A 65 11.56 -1.23 12.40
C ASP A 65 10.19 -0.55 12.50
N LEU A 66 10.05 0.46 13.37
CA LEU A 66 8.82 1.25 13.46
C LEU A 66 8.55 2.02 12.16
N ALA A 67 9.58 2.65 11.58
CA ALA A 67 9.46 3.36 10.32
C ALA A 67 9.04 2.41 9.17
N MET A 68 9.69 1.26 9.04
CA MET A 68 9.30 0.24 8.06
C MET A 68 7.89 -0.31 8.34
N GLY A 69 7.50 -0.43 9.60
CA GLY A 69 6.16 -0.82 10.04
C GLY A 69 5.05 0.10 9.54
N VAL A 70 5.36 1.37 9.22
CA VAL A 70 4.42 2.33 8.60
C VAL A 70 4.58 2.37 7.08
N LEU A 71 5.82 2.44 6.58
CA LEU A 71 6.10 2.63 5.16
C LEU A 71 5.68 1.41 4.32
N ILE A 72 5.92 0.20 4.82
CA ILE A 72 5.57 -1.05 4.10
C ILE A 72 4.07 -1.16 3.87
N PRO A 73 3.18 -1.00 4.87
CA PRO A 73 1.73 -1.03 4.63
C PRO A 73 1.25 0.04 3.64
N VAL A 74 1.79 1.27 3.70
CA VAL A 74 1.40 2.34 2.78
C VAL A 74 1.82 2.02 1.34
N HIS A 75 3.04 1.53 1.14
CA HIS A 75 3.54 1.10 -0.19
C HIS A 75 2.73 -0.08 -0.73
N ALA A 76 2.50 -1.10 0.11
CA ALA A 76 1.72 -2.27 -0.25
C ALA A 76 0.27 -1.91 -0.61
N HIS A 77 -0.35 -0.96 0.11
CA HIS A 77 -1.70 -0.51 -0.16
C HIS A 77 -1.82 0.16 -1.54
N CYS A 78 -0.93 1.11 -1.86
CA CYS A 78 -0.94 1.79 -3.15
C CYS A 78 -0.71 0.79 -4.30
N ASN A 79 0.28 -0.10 -4.18
CA ASN A 79 0.57 -1.08 -5.23
C ASN A 79 -0.54 -2.13 -5.38
N ALA A 80 -1.16 -2.58 -4.29
CA ALA A 80 -2.28 -3.52 -4.37
C ALA A 80 -3.49 -2.90 -5.10
N ASN A 81 -3.74 -1.60 -4.91
CA ASN A 81 -4.76 -0.90 -5.68
C ASN A 81 -4.41 -0.81 -7.19
N MET A 82 -3.14 -0.64 -7.55
CA MET A 82 -2.69 -0.68 -8.95
C MET A 82 -2.86 -2.08 -9.56
N ILE A 83 -2.61 -3.14 -8.78
CA ILE A 83 -2.90 -4.52 -9.22
C ILE A 83 -4.41 -4.71 -9.43
N ILE A 84 -5.24 -4.19 -8.52
CA ILE A 84 -6.70 -4.29 -8.67
C ILE A 84 -7.16 -3.56 -9.94
N SER A 85 -6.69 -2.34 -10.22
CA SER A 85 -7.06 -1.62 -11.45
C SER A 85 -6.68 -2.38 -12.72
N ASP A 86 -5.49 -3.00 -12.71
CA ASP A 86 -4.95 -3.69 -13.88
C ASP A 86 -5.65 -5.02 -14.16
N TYR A 87 -6.03 -5.76 -13.11
CA TYR A 87 -6.51 -7.15 -13.27
C TYR A 87 -7.98 -7.39 -12.92
N ALA A 88 -8.63 -6.56 -12.10
CA ALA A 88 -10.00 -6.86 -11.63
C ALA A 88 -11.00 -6.99 -12.79
N HIS A 89 -10.84 -6.16 -13.81
CA HIS A 89 -11.71 -6.15 -14.99
C HIS A 89 -11.54 -7.39 -15.89
N TRP A 90 -10.39 -8.07 -15.81
CA TRP A 90 -10.13 -9.33 -16.50
C TRP A 90 -10.87 -10.49 -15.85
N ILE A 91 -10.96 -10.48 -14.51
CA ILE A 91 -11.70 -11.50 -13.74
C ILE A 91 -13.21 -11.29 -13.90
N THR A 92 -13.69 -10.06 -13.66
CA THR A 92 -15.10 -9.72 -13.88
C THR A 92 -15.21 -8.34 -14.53
N LYS A 93 -16.05 -8.21 -15.56
CA LYS A 93 -16.32 -6.91 -16.21
C LYS A 93 -17.18 -5.97 -15.35
N ALA A 94 -17.57 -6.40 -14.15
CA ALA A 94 -18.50 -5.68 -13.31
C ALA A 94 -17.79 -4.62 -12.47
N LYS A 95 -18.15 -3.34 -12.63
CA LYS A 95 -17.52 -2.22 -11.92
C LYS A 95 -17.59 -2.33 -10.39
N TRP A 96 -18.65 -2.96 -9.87
CA TRP A 96 -18.81 -3.13 -8.42
C TRP A 96 -17.75 -4.06 -7.82
N PHE A 97 -17.18 -4.97 -8.63
CA PHE A 97 -16.17 -5.92 -8.17
C PHE A 97 -14.85 -5.23 -7.83
N ASP A 98 -14.41 -4.27 -8.66
CA ASP A 98 -13.24 -3.42 -8.37
C ASP A 98 -13.42 -2.67 -7.04
N THR A 99 -14.56 -2.01 -6.86
CA THR A 99 -14.87 -1.30 -5.60
C THR A 99 -14.92 -2.25 -4.42
N ALA A 100 -15.47 -3.46 -4.56
CA ALA A 100 -15.51 -4.46 -3.49
C ALA A 100 -14.10 -4.92 -3.08
N LEU A 101 -13.21 -5.20 -4.04
CA LEU A 101 -11.81 -5.57 -3.75
C LEU A 101 -11.06 -4.45 -3.04
N ARG A 102 -11.25 -3.19 -3.47
CA ARG A 102 -10.66 -2.01 -2.83
C ARG A 102 -11.16 -1.82 -1.41
N MET A 103 -12.46 -1.99 -1.19
CA MET A 103 -13.06 -1.93 0.15
C MET A 103 -12.55 -3.05 1.06
N ALA A 104 -12.29 -4.25 0.52
CA ALA A 104 -11.69 -5.35 1.27
C ALA A 104 -10.22 -5.09 1.63
N LEU A 105 -9.47 -4.37 0.78
CA LEU A 105 -8.07 -4.05 1.00
C LEU A 105 -7.84 -3.03 2.12
N VAL A 106 -8.76 -2.08 2.31
CA VAL A 106 -8.69 -1.04 3.36
C VAL A 106 -8.47 -1.60 4.78
N PRO A 107 -9.30 -2.53 5.30
CA PRO A 107 -9.10 -3.07 6.64
C PRO A 107 -7.82 -3.91 6.78
N VAL A 108 -7.30 -4.47 5.69
CA VAL A 108 -6.05 -5.25 5.71
C VAL A 108 -4.85 -4.33 5.89
N THR A 109 -4.76 -3.30 5.05
CA THR A 109 -3.53 -2.51 4.87
C THR A 109 -3.54 -1.18 5.61
N GLY A 110 -4.71 -0.65 5.98
CA GLY A 110 -4.77 0.37 7.02
C GLY A 110 -4.34 1.76 6.63
N THR A 111 -4.73 2.22 5.44
CA THR A 111 -4.52 3.62 5.07
C THR A 111 -5.65 4.50 5.61
N LEU A 112 -5.32 5.78 5.84
CA LEU A 112 -6.18 6.81 6.44
C LEU A 112 -7.42 7.13 5.59
N THR A 113 -8.35 6.20 5.40
CA THR A 113 -9.52 6.44 4.57
C THR A 113 -10.44 7.47 5.21
N ARG A 114 -10.41 8.68 4.66
CA ARG A 114 -11.60 9.52 4.59
C ARG A 114 -12.45 8.98 3.43
N ALA A 115 -13.28 7.97 3.68
CA ALA A 115 -14.31 7.59 2.73
C ALA A 115 -15.30 8.75 2.59
N ARG A 116 -15.18 9.53 1.51
CA ARG A 116 -16.29 10.31 0.99
C ARG A 116 -16.98 9.38 0.00
N PRO A 117 -18.23 8.93 0.25
CA PRO A 117 -18.93 8.14 -0.73
C PRO A 117 -19.28 9.08 -1.88
N GLN A 118 -18.50 9.04 -2.96
CA GLN A 118 -18.76 9.86 -4.15
C GLN A 118 -19.73 9.16 -5.13
N TYR A 119 -20.15 7.91 -4.83
CA TYR A 119 -20.99 7.09 -5.71
C TYR A 119 -21.92 6.12 -4.93
N ALA A 120 -22.69 6.58 -3.94
CA ALA A 120 -23.71 5.70 -3.36
C ALA A 120 -24.90 6.50 -2.81
N SER A 121 -26.06 6.30 -3.42
CA SER A 121 -27.38 6.60 -2.86
C SER A 121 -27.74 5.70 -1.67
N PHE A 122 -26.79 4.92 -1.13
CA PHE A 122 -26.99 4.02 -0.01
C PHE A 122 -26.39 4.61 1.27
N ARG A 123 -27.29 5.06 2.15
CA ARG A 123 -26.94 5.65 3.45
C ARG A 123 -26.53 4.57 4.46
N PHE A 124 -25.24 4.22 4.50
CA PHE A 124 -24.62 3.60 5.68
C PHE A 124 -23.68 4.64 6.31
N SER A 125 -24.26 5.62 7.00
CA SER A 125 -23.59 6.86 7.38
C SER A 125 -22.91 6.84 8.77
N LEU A 126 -22.55 5.67 9.30
CA LEU A 126 -22.02 5.58 10.66
C LEU A 126 -20.78 4.68 10.79
N ILE A 127 -19.92 4.67 9.79
CA ILE A 127 -18.51 4.28 9.94
C ILE A 127 -17.75 5.35 9.14
N VAL A 128 -16.46 5.56 9.37
CA VAL A 128 -15.60 6.44 8.56
C VAL A 128 -15.52 7.90 9.05
N ARG A 129 -14.99 8.06 10.26
CA ARG A 129 -14.23 9.27 10.62
C ARG A 129 -13.11 8.99 11.62
N ALA A 130 -12.45 7.84 11.50
CA ALA A 130 -11.25 7.54 12.27
C ALA A 130 -10.21 6.91 11.32
N PRO A 131 -8.89 7.16 11.51
CA PRO A 131 -7.89 6.25 11.03
C PRO A 131 -8.28 4.85 11.51
N CYS A 132 -8.56 3.93 10.60
CA CYS A 132 -8.65 2.51 10.93
C CYS A 132 -7.26 1.95 10.63
N PRO A 133 -6.33 1.89 11.63
CA PRO A 133 -5.09 1.19 11.43
C PRO A 133 -5.44 -0.26 11.08
N GLY A 134 -5.00 -0.66 9.89
CA GLY A 134 -5.33 -1.95 9.31
C GLY A 134 -4.62 -3.06 10.05
N LEU A 135 -5.08 -4.29 9.83
CA LEU A 135 -4.54 -5.47 10.49
C LEU A 135 -3.02 -5.57 10.35
N THR A 136 -2.49 -5.28 9.16
CA THR A 136 -1.05 -5.31 8.89
C THR A 136 -0.31 -4.23 9.70
N PHE A 137 -0.81 -3.00 9.75
CA PHE A 137 -0.17 -1.93 10.52
C PHE A 137 -0.15 -2.26 12.02
N LEU A 138 -1.29 -2.70 12.58
CA LEU A 138 -1.38 -3.08 13.98
C LEU A 138 -0.52 -4.29 14.31
N GLY A 139 -0.46 -5.27 13.41
CA GLY A 139 0.40 -6.45 13.54
C GLY A 139 1.88 -6.07 13.59
N LEU A 140 2.34 -5.23 12.67
CA LEU A 140 3.72 -4.74 12.64
C LEU A 140 4.04 -3.85 13.85
N LEU A 141 3.12 -2.99 14.25
CA LEU A 141 3.27 -2.17 15.46
C LEU A 141 3.40 -3.05 16.71
N ASN A 142 2.55 -4.07 16.85
CA ASN A 142 2.60 -5.01 17.97
C ASN A 142 3.91 -5.83 17.96
N LEU A 143 4.36 -6.29 16.78
CA LEU A 143 5.62 -7.00 16.62
C LEU A 143 6.83 -6.14 17.05
N ASN A 144 6.80 -4.84 16.74
CA ASN A 144 7.87 -3.91 17.07
C ASN A 144 7.86 -3.43 18.52
N LEU A 145 6.69 -3.32 19.16
CA LEU A 145 6.58 -2.85 20.54
C LEU A 145 6.67 -3.96 21.59
N ARG A 146 6.12 -5.15 21.28
CA ARG A 146 6.04 -6.27 22.24
C ARG A 146 6.81 -7.50 21.80
N GLY A 147 7.16 -7.59 20.52
CA GLY A 147 7.92 -8.68 19.96
C GLY A 147 9.41 -8.37 19.83
N PRO A 148 10.16 -9.25 19.14
CA PRO A 148 11.59 -9.05 18.88
C PRO A 148 11.87 -7.93 17.87
N GLY A 149 10.87 -7.35 17.22
CA GLY A 149 11.03 -6.40 16.13
C GLY A 149 11.08 -7.07 14.75
N LEU A 150 10.75 -6.32 13.71
CA LEU A 150 10.76 -6.79 12.32
C LEU A 150 12.11 -7.38 11.92
N THR A 151 13.21 -6.67 12.19
CA THR A 151 14.52 -7.08 11.69
C THR A 151 15.07 -8.31 12.39
N GLU A 152 14.92 -8.41 13.72
CA GLU A 152 15.30 -9.64 14.44
C GLU A 152 14.38 -10.80 14.09
N SER A 153 13.09 -10.58 13.82
CA SER A 153 12.20 -11.65 13.32
C SER A 153 12.71 -12.24 12.01
N VAL A 154 13.14 -11.38 11.08
CA VAL A 154 13.72 -11.83 9.79
C VAL A 154 15.06 -12.54 10.02
N LYS A 155 15.94 -12.01 10.86
CA LYS A 155 17.23 -12.67 11.15
C LYS A 155 17.07 -13.98 11.90
N ALA A 156 16.12 -14.08 12.82
CA ALA A 156 15.83 -15.31 13.55
C ALA A 156 15.44 -16.45 12.60
N LEU A 157 14.70 -16.14 11.53
CA LEU A 157 14.36 -17.10 10.48
C LEU A 157 15.61 -17.64 9.73
N TRP A 158 16.68 -16.86 9.68
CA TRP A 158 17.94 -17.25 9.03
C TRP A 158 18.96 -17.91 9.97
N ARG A 159 18.79 -17.81 11.29
CA ARG A 159 19.66 -18.50 12.26
C ARG A 159 19.29 -19.97 12.30
N LYS A 160 20.28 -20.85 12.51
CA LYS A 160 20.02 -22.28 12.75
C LYS A 160 19.11 -22.40 13.99
N PRO A 161 18.10 -23.29 13.98
CA PRO A 161 17.33 -23.58 15.18
C PRO A 161 18.28 -23.98 16.31
N ALA A 162 18.07 -23.44 17.51
CA ALA A 162 18.81 -23.92 18.68
C ALA A 162 18.55 -25.42 18.83
N GLU A 163 19.61 -26.22 18.97
CA GLU A 163 19.46 -27.66 19.24
C GLU A 163 18.78 -27.80 20.62
N PRO A 164 17.80 -28.72 20.75
CA PRO A 164 16.98 -28.88 21.95
C PRO A 164 17.78 -29.31 23.18
#